data_AF-A0A959CXN0-F1
#
_entry.id   AF-A0A959CXN0-F1
#
_cell.length_a   1.000
_cell.length_b   1.000
_cell.length_c   1.000
_cell.angle_alpha   90.00
_cell.angle_beta   90.00
_cell.angle_gamma   90.00
#
_symmetry.space_group_name_H-M   'P 1'
#
loop_
_entity.id
_entity.type
_entity.pdbx_description
1 polymer ?
#
loop_
_entity_poly.entity_id
_entity_poly.type
_entity_poly.pdbx_seq_one_letter_code
_entity_poly.pdbx_strand_id
1 'polypeptide(L)'
;GNMNLNNAGDRIIIKDEQGNIFLTFDTATDGAGIDFGSDQSITRSPDINGGFTLHTTANSALLFSPGTKADGSSFGGGIVGPGLGFLINEVLFDPPSGDPGDANGDGTRSASEDEFIEFVNDSNQEVDLSGYTLFDEDNLVTNEPRHTFPANTVIPPGGVYVLFGGGSPSGDFGGAIIGVSTTGNMNLSNAGDVITIKDDQGNVFLTFDTATDGAGLDFGADQSVTRSPDIEGDFTLHTTANSALLFSPGTRTDGSEF
;
A
#
# COMPACT_ATOMS: atom_id res chain seq x y z
N GLY A 1 -5.75 20.02 -17.43
CA GLY A 1 -4.88 20.60 -18.48
C GLY A 1 -4.21 19.47 -19.22
N ASN A 2 -3.90 19.62 -20.51
CA ASN A 2 -3.20 18.60 -21.28
C ASN A 2 -1.69 18.77 -21.13
N MET A 3 -0.91 17.69 -21.07
CA MET A 3 0.55 17.77 -20.87
C MET A 3 1.31 18.24 -22.11
N ASN A 4 0.70 18.19 -23.29
CA ASN A 4 1.25 18.68 -24.57
C ASN A 4 2.65 18.16 -24.94
N LEU A 5 3.07 17.03 -24.37
CA LEU A 5 4.30 16.34 -24.76
C LEU A 5 4.25 15.97 -26.25
N ASN A 6 5.38 16.15 -26.94
CA ASN A 6 5.45 15.92 -28.37
C ASN A 6 6.75 15.21 -28.79
N ASN A 7 6.70 14.53 -29.93
CA ASN A 7 7.82 13.72 -30.45
C ASN A 7 8.92 14.58 -31.13
N ALA A 8 8.70 15.88 -31.30
CA ALA A 8 9.67 16.81 -31.91
C ALA A 8 10.59 17.48 -30.88
N GLY A 9 10.42 17.14 -29.60
CA GLY A 9 11.20 17.66 -28.48
C GLY A 9 10.33 18.43 -27.50
N ASP A 10 10.59 18.18 -26.22
CA ASP A 10 9.96 18.85 -25.10
C ASP A 10 10.93 19.05 -23.93
N ARG A 11 10.53 19.91 -22.99
CA ARG A 11 11.22 20.14 -21.73
C ARG A 11 10.22 20.08 -20.58
N ILE A 12 10.44 19.12 -19.69
CA ILE A 12 9.68 18.96 -18.46
C ILE A 12 10.43 19.69 -17.35
N ILE A 13 9.73 20.54 -16.58
CA ILE A 13 10.31 21.29 -15.48
C ILE A 13 9.43 21.09 -14.25
N ILE A 14 10.01 20.52 -13.19
CA ILE A 14 9.37 20.40 -11.88
C ILE A 14 9.93 21.52 -11.01
N LYS A 15 9.02 22.24 -10.35
CA LYS A 15 9.37 23.32 -9.43
C LYS A 15 8.92 22.97 -8.01
N ASP A 16 9.64 23.50 -7.02
CA ASP A 16 9.18 23.49 -5.63
C ASP A 16 8.02 24.47 -5.41
N GLU A 17 7.46 24.48 -4.19
CA GLU A 17 6.37 25.37 -3.79
C GLU A 17 6.76 26.86 -3.84
N GLN A 18 8.06 27.17 -3.73
CA GLN A 18 8.61 28.52 -3.88
C GLN A 18 8.85 28.91 -5.35
N GLY A 19 8.65 27.98 -6.29
CA GLY A 19 8.81 28.19 -7.73
C GLY A 19 10.24 28.02 -8.25
N ASN A 20 11.19 27.53 -7.44
CA ASN A 20 12.54 27.19 -7.90
C ASN A 20 12.50 25.88 -8.69
N ILE A 21 13.38 25.74 -9.67
CA ILE A 21 13.50 24.51 -10.45
C ILE A 21 14.13 23.43 -9.57
N PHE A 22 13.37 22.36 -9.34
CA PHE A 22 13.83 21.17 -8.63
C PHE A 22 14.42 20.14 -9.60
N LEU A 23 13.73 19.92 -10.74
CA LEU A 23 14.17 18.97 -11.76
C LEU A 23 13.84 19.50 -13.16
N THR A 24 14.73 19.24 -14.10
CA THR A 24 14.49 19.46 -15.52
C THR A 24 14.81 18.18 -16.27
N PHE A 25 13.95 17.80 -17.21
CA PHE A 25 14.26 16.85 -18.27
C PHE A 25 14.11 17.56 -19.61
N ASP A 26 15.14 17.50 -20.44
CA ASP A 26 15.16 18.11 -21.76
C ASP A 26 15.52 17.07 -22.81
N THR A 27 14.59 16.80 -23.72
CA THR A 27 14.79 15.88 -24.84
C THR A 27 16.02 16.17 -25.69
N ALA A 28 16.43 17.45 -25.80
CA ALA A 28 17.59 17.85 -26.58
C ALA A 28 18.93 17.51 -25.90
N THR A 29 18.95 17.37 -24.58
CA THR A 29 20.18 17.07 -23.82
C THR A 29 20.13 15.69 -23.17
N ASP A 30 19.09 15.39 -22.40
CA ASP A 30 18.99 14.19 -21.58
C ASP A 30 18.55 12.95 -22.38
N GLY A 31 17.85 13.16 -23.49
CA GLY A 31 17.46 12.10 -24.42
C GLY A 31 18.05 12.27 -25.82
N ALA A 32 19.19 12.94 -25.93
CA ALA A 32 19.87 13.13 -27.20
C ALA A 32 20.16 11.79 -27.88
N GLY A 33 19.66 11.61 -29.11
CA GLY A 33 19.82 10.39 -29.90
C GLY A 33 18.75 9.32 -29.67
N ILE A 34 17.78 9.56 -28.80
CA ILE A 34 16.60 8.70 -28.63
C ILE A 34 15.53 9.13 -29.62
N ASP A 35 14.89 8.16 -30.28
CA ASP A 35 13.73 8.39 -31.13
C ASP A 35 12.44 8.42 -30.28
N PHE A 36 11.99 9.63 -29.93
CA PHE A 36 10.72 9.81 -29.20
C PHE A 36 9.48 9.46 -30.04
N GLY A 37 9.64 9.15 -31.33
CA GLY A 37 8.58 8.66 -32.21
C GLY A 37 8.41 7.14 -32.22
N SER A 38 9.18 6.39 -31.42
CA SER A 38 9.19 4.92 -31.40
C SER A 38 7.97 4.25 -30.71
N ASP A 39 6.86 4.97 -30.52
CA ASP A 39 5.60 4.49 -29.93
C ASP A 39 5.76 3.73 -28.58
N GLN A 40 6.67 4.22 -27.74
CA GLN A 40 6.98 3.63 -26.44
C GLN A 40 7.52 4.69 -25.47
N SER A 41 7.59 4.35 -24.19
CA SER A 41 8.24 5.21 -23.21
C SER A 41 9.77 5.16 -23.33
N ILE A 42 10.42 6.14 -22.70
CA ILE A 42 11.85 6.06 -22.37
C ILE A 42 11.99 5.71 -20.90
N THR A 43 13.04 4.99 -20.54
CA THR A 43 13.39 4.67 -19.15
C THR A 43 14.89 4.80 -18.94
N ARG A 44 15.34 4.83 -17.68
CA ARG A 44 16.76 4.75 -17.36
C ARG A 44 17.23 3.31 -17.47
N SER A 45 18.40 3.08 -18.04
CA SER A 45 19.04 1.75 -18.06
C SER A 45 20.52 1.83 -17.69
N PRO A 46 20.96 1.19 -16.60
CA PRO A 46 20.14 0.54 -15.57
C PRO A 46 19.17 1.51 -14.86
N ASP A 47 18.12 0.98 -14.24
CA ASP A 47 17.14 1.77 -13.48
C ASP A 47 17.79 2.72 -12.48
N ILE A 48 17.14 3.87 -12.22
CA ILE A 48 17.55 4.94 -11.30
C ILE A 48 18.81 5.71 -11.74
N ASN A 49 19.92 5.01 -11.99
CA ASN A 49 21.26 5.62 -12.15
C ASN A 49 21.75 5.65 -13.61
N GLY A 50 21.12 4.90 -14.51
CA GLY A 50 21.50 4.81 -15.91
C GLY A 50 21.08 6.01 -16.75
N GLY A 51 21.57 6.06 -17.98
CA GLY A 51 21.11 7.03 -18.99
C GLY A 51 19.71 6.68 -19.51
N PHE A 52 19.03 7.65 -20.11
CA PHE A 52 17.75 7.38 -20.78
C PHE A 52 17.97 6.54 -22.04
N THR A 53 17.06 5.60 -22.28
CA THR A 53 16.97 4.77 -23.47
C THR A 53 15.52 4.44 -23.79
N LEU A 54 15.24 3.93 -24.98
CA LEU A 54 13.93 3.33 -25.29
C LEU A 54 13.62 2.18 -24.33
N HIS A 55 12.38 2.07 -23.86
CA HIS A 55 11.98 1.03 -22.93
C HIS A 55 12.29 -0.38 -23.44
N THR A 56 12.06 -0.63 -24.73
CA THR A 56 12.38 -1.93 -25.37
C THR A 56 13.86 -2.24 -25.43
N THR A 57 14.73 -1.24 -25.25
CA THR A 57 16.18 -1.47 -25.09
C THR A 57 16.51 -1.93 -23.67
N ALA A 58 15.82 -1.42 -22.66
CA ALA A 58 15.99 -1.84 -21.27
C ALA A 58 15.30 -3.19 -21.00
N ASN A 59 14.12 -3.42 -21.58
CA ASN A 59 13.36 -4.67 -21.53
C ASN A 59 12.60 -4.88 -22.84
N SER A 60 13.03 -5.88 -23.63
CA SER A 60 12.45 -6.16 -24.95
C SER A 60 10.98 -6.60 -24.93
N ALA A 61 10.42 -6.95 -23.77
CA ALA A 61 9.04 -7.43 -23.64
C ALA A 61 8.03 -6.31 -23.34
N LEU A 62 8.47 -5.13 -22.90
CA LEU A 62 7.61 -4.07 -22.41
C LEU A 62 7.87 -2.75 -23.16
N LEU A 63 6.79 -2.00 -23.44
CA LEU A 63 6.86 -0.65 -24.03
C LEU A 63 6.93 0.45 -22.95
N PHE A 64 6.58 0.12 -21.70
CA PHE A 64 6.54 1.03 -20.57
C PHE A 64 6.48 0.27 -19.24
N SER A 65 6.98 0.91 -18.17
CA SER A 65 6.91 0.43 -16.78
C SER A 65 6.54 1.55 -15.78
N PRO A 66 5.39 2.25 -15.92
CA PRO A 66 5.01 3.29 -14.98
C PRO A 66 4.95 2.73 -13.56
N GLY A 67 5.70 3.33 -12.63
CA GLY A 67 5.73 2.92 -11.22
C GLY A 67 6.61 1.71 -10.90
N THR A 68 7.25 1.08 -11.89
CA THR A 68 8.12 -0.10 -11.70
C THR A 68 9.44 0.03 -12.45
N LYS A 69 10.43 -0.77 -12.06
CA LYS A 69 11.69 -0.94 -12.82
C LYS A 69 11.38 -1.38 -14.25
N ALA A 70 12.37 -1.25 -15.14
CA ALA A 70 12.20 -1.65 -16.53
C ALA A 70 11.81 -3.14 -16.70
N ASP A 71 12.15 -4.00 -15.72
CA ASP A 71 11.76 -5.41 -15.68
C ASP A 71 10.38 -5.70 -15.06
N GLY A 72 9.69 -4.66 -14.58
CA GLY A 72 8.40 -4.75 -13.90
C GLY A 72 8.49 -4.96 -12.39
N SER A 73 9.67 -5.18 -11.82
CA SER A 73 9.85 -5.27 -10.37
C SER A 73 9.70 -3.91 -9.69
N SER A 74 9.43 -3.90 -8.38
CA SER A 74 9.42 -2.65 -7.61
C SER A 74 10.80 -1.99 -7.61
N PHE A 75 10.88 -0.66 -7.58
CA PHE A 75 12.19 0.02 -7.53
C PHE A 75 13.02 -0.36 -6.29
N GLY A 76 12.36 -0.82 -5.21
CA GLY A 76 12.97 -1.18 -3.94
C GLY A 76 13.58 0.06 -3.25
N GLY A 77 13.27 0.25 -1.97
CA GLY A 77 13.87 1.32 -1.16
C GLY A 77 13.10 2.64 -1.09
N GLY A 78 11.77 2.58 -1.09
CA GLY A 78 10.90 3.71 -0.73
C GLY A 78 10.90 4.87 -1.73
N ILE A 79 9.73 5.49 -1.92
CA ILE A 79 9.48 6.71 -2.70
C ILE A 79 9.44 6.43 -4.23
N VAL A 80 8.32 6.51 -4.96
CA VAL A 80 7.12 7.36 -4.88
C VAL A 80 5.89 6.54 -5.31
N GLY A 81 4.94 6.39 -4.40
CA GLY A 81 3.63 5.77 -4.56
C GLY A 81 2.82 6.06 -3.28
N PRO A 82 1.49 5.86 -3.26
CA PRO A 82 0.72 5.95 -2.01
C PRO A 82 1.44 5.16 -0.91
N GLY A 83 1.59 5.76 0.27
CA GLY A 83 2.20 5.13 1.44
C GLY A 83 3.74 5.12 1.50
N LEU A 84 4.48 5.54 0.47
CA LEU A 84 5.96 5.65 0.49
C LEU A 84 6.73 4.34 0.83
N GLY A 85 6.12 3.18 0.61
CA GLY A 85 6.64 1.87 1.03
C GLY A 85 5.96 1.31 2.28
N PHE A 86 5.12 2.11 2.94
CA PHE A 86 4.07 1.64 3.83
C PHE A 86 2.89 1.16 2.99
N LEU A 87 2.48 -0.09 3.17
CA LEU A 87 1.40 -0.72 2.39
C LEU A 87 0.48 -1.52 3.28
N ILE A 88 -0.74 -1.78 2.81
CA ILE A 88 -1.63 -2.79 3.40
C ILE A 88 -1.20 -4.16 2.85
N ASN A 89 -0.91 -5.09 3.75
CA ASN A 89 -0.53 -6.46 3.42
C ASN A 89 -1.70 -7.43 3.59
N GLU A 90 -2.50 -7.27 4.64
CA GLU A 90 -3.62 -8.15 4.95
C GLU A 90 -4.79 -7.36 5.55
N VAL A 91 -6.03 -7.73 5.22
CA VAL A 91 -7.26 -7.17 5.80
C VAL A 91 -8.26 -8.28 6.10
N LEU A 92 -8.76 -8.32 7.33
CA LEU A 92 -9.86 -9.19 7.72
C LEU A 92 -11.15 -8.38 7.80
N PHE A 93 -11.98 -8.49 6.76
CA PHE A 93 -13.31 -7.86 6.67
C PHE A 93 -14.37 -8.67 7.43
N ASP A 94 -14.30 -10.00 7.34
CA ASP A 94 -15.31 -10.89 7.89
C ASP A 94 -14.63 -11.93 8.80
N PRO A 95 -14.42 -11.61 10.09
CA PRO A 95 -13.87 -12.59 11.02
C PRO A 95 -14.75 -13.85 11.06
N PRO A 96 -14.15 -15.06 11.00
CA PRO A 96 -14.92 -16.30 11.06
C PRO A 96 -15.87 -16.38 12.26
N SER A 97 -16.87 -17.27 12.16
CA SER A 97 -17.73 -17.55 13.31
C SER A 97 -17.05 -18.47 14.35
N GLY A 98 -17.36 -18.24 15.63
CA GLY A 98 -16.87 -19.06 16.75
C GLY A 98 -15.40 -18.79 17.10
N ASP A 99 -14.80 -19.68 17.87
CA ASP A 99 -13.42 -19.53 18.37
C ASP A 99 -12.38 -19.20 17.28
N PRO A 100 -12.45 -19.74 16.04
CA PRO A 100 -11.50 -19.37 14.98
C PRO A 100 -11.56 -17.92 14.53
N GLY A 101 -12.60 -17.17 14.91
CA GLY A 101 -12.75 -15.76 14.55
C GLY A 101 -12.23 -14.76 15.57
N ASP A 102 -11.74 -15.23 16.71
CA ASP A 102 -11.06 -14.40 17.72
C ASP A 102 -9.64 -14.05 17.21
N ALA A 103 -9.59 -13.22 16.16
CA ALA A 103 -8.35 -12.86 15.48
C ALA A 103 -7.45 -11.99 16.35
N ASN A 104 -8.04 -11.21 17.28
CA ASN A 104 -7.28 -10.41 18.23
C ASN A 104 -6.82 -11.25 19.45
N GLY A 105 -7.32 -12.48 19.62
CA GLY A 105 -6.87 -13.41 20.65
C GLY A 105 -7.22 -13.00 22.09
N ASP A 106 -8.19 -12.12 22.28
CA ASP A 106 -8.59 -11.63 23.61
C ASP A 106 -9.53 -12.60 24.37
N GLY A 107 -9.87 -13.72 23.73
CA GLY A 107 -10.72 -14.77 24.25
C GLY A 107 -12.20 -14.57 23.92
N THR A 108 -12.56 -13.51 23.18
CA THR A 108 -13.94 -13.20 22.80
C THR A 108 -14.04 -12.88 21.31
N ARG A 109 -14.63 -13.81 20.54
CA ARG A 109 -14.99 -13.49 19.15
C ARG A 109 -16.05 -12.39 19.09
N SER A 110 -15.72 -11.30 18.41
CA SER A 110 -16.52 -10.12 18.15
C SER A 110 -16.33 -9.65 16.69
N ALA A 111 -17.43 -9.59 15.93
CA ALA A 111 -17.36 -9.35 14.48
C ALA A 111 -16.57 -8.09 14.13
N SER A 112 -16.78 -7.02 14.89
CA SER A 112 -16.21 -5.71 14.60
C SER A 112 -14.91 -5.43 15.35
N GLU A 113 -14.60 -6.20 16.39
CA GLU A 113 -13.37 -6.00 17.17
C GLU A 113 -12.23 -6.89 16.68
N ASP A 114 -12.56 -8.03 16.05
CA ASP A 114 -11.62 -8.96 15.42
C ASP A 114 -11.30 -8.62 13.96
N GLU A 115 -12.02 -7.68 13.34
CA GLU A 115 -11.56 -7.07 12.09
C GLU A 115 -10.16 -6.50 12.30
N PHE A 116 -9.28 -6.65 11.31
CA PHE A 116 -7.97 -6.02 11.36
C PHE A 116 -7.49 -5.54 9.99
N ILE A 117 -6.57 -4.57 10.03
CA ILE A 117 -5.78 -4.13 8.89
C ILE A 117 -4.31 -4.26 9.28
N GLU A 118 -3.55 -5.05 8.52
CA GLU A 118 -2.11 -5.20 8.66
C GLU A 118 -1.39 -4.32 7.64
N PHE A 119 -0.42 -3.58 8.15
CA PHE A 119 0.46 -2.76 7.35
C PHE A 119 1.91 -3.19 7.51
N VAL A 120 2.67 -3.10 6.41
CA VAL A 120 4.11 -3.36 6.39
C VAL A 120 4.83 -2.11 5.90
N ASN A 121 5.88 -1.70 6.61
CA ASN A 121 6.83 -0.70 6.13
C ASN A 121 7.98 -1.39 5.37
N ASP A 122 7.81 -1.59 4.07
CA ASP A 122 8.85 -2.14 3.18
C ASP A 122 9.88 -1.09 2.73
N SER A 123 9.82 0.12 3.30
CA SER A 123 10.82 1.15 3.03
C SER A 123 12.09 0.96 3.86
N ASN A 124 13.14 1.70 3.50
CA ASN A 124 14.38 1.77 4.27
C ASN A 124 14.40 2.92 5.30
N GLN A 125 13.27 3.62 5.48
CA GLN A 125 13.10 4.71 6.44
C GLN A 125 12.00 4.35 7.45
N GLU A 126 12.00 5.02 8.59
CA GLU A 126 10.87 4.97 9.50
C GLU A 126 9.66 5.70 8.90
N VAL A 127 8.45 5.22 9.20
CA VAL A 127 7.19 5.87 8.86
C VAL A 127 6.54 6.34 10.16
N ASP A 128 6.47 7.65 10.35
CA ASP A 128 5.77 8.26 11.48
C ASP A 128 4.31 8.50 11.11
N LEU A 129 3.40 7.76 11.76
CA LEU A 129 1.96 7.87 11.59
C LEU A 129 1.32 8.77 12.66
N SER A 130 2.11 9.49 13.45
CA SER A 130 1.59 10.33 14.53
C SER A 130 0.53 11.32 14.02
N GLY A 131 -0.70 11.20 14.54
CA GLY A 131 -1.80 12.09 14.15
C GLY A 131 -2.44 11.77 12.80
N TYR A 132 -2.00 10.71 12.12
CA TYR A 132 -2.68 10.23 10.91
C TYR A 132 -4.08 9.73 11.28
N THR A 133 -4.94 9.64 10.28
CA THR A 133 -6.33 9.22 10.46
C THR A 133 -6.75 8.18 9.45
N LEU A 134 -7.49 7.17 9.90
CA LEU A 134 -8.05 6.10 9.07
C LEU A 134 -9.57 6.25 8.98
N PHE A 135 -10.10 6.05 7.78
CA PHE A 135 -11.53 6.11 7.44
C PHE A 135 -11.94 4.89 6.62
N ASP A 136 -13.16 4.40 6.83
CA ASP A 136 -13.94 3.68 5.81
C ASP A 136 -14.61 4.67 4.83
N GLU A 137 -15.27 4.16 3.80
CA GLU A 137 -15.90 4.97 2.75
C GLU A 137 -16.94 5.96 3.30
N ASP A 138 -17.84 5.51 4.17
CA ASP A 138 -18.94 6.34 4.70
C ASP A 138 -18.41 7.40 5.67
N ASN A 139 -17.48 7.01 6.54
CA ASN A 139 -16.86 7.91 7.52
C ASN A 139 -15.94 8.95 6.86
N LEU A 140 -15.34 8.64 5.70
CA LEU A 140 -14.58 9.61 4.91
C LEU A 140 -15.46 10.78 4.45
N VAL A 141 -16.71 10.52 4.07
CA VAL A 141 -17.67 11.55 3.61
C VAL A 141 -17.99 12.55 4.71
N THR A 142 -18.10 12.08 5.95
CA THR A 142 -18.41 12.92 7.12
C THR A 142 -17.15 13.47 7.82
N ASN A 143 -15.97 13.03 7.41
CA ASN A 143 -14.68 13.36 8.01
C ASN A 143 -14.60 12.99 9.51
N GLU A 144 -15.19 11.86 9.87
CA GLU A 144 -15.18 11.28 11.21
C GLU A 144 -14.30 10.03 11.22
N PRO A 145 -13.01 10.11 11.63
CA PRO A 145 -12.10 8.99 11.49
C PRO A 145 -12.48 7.81 12.39
N ARG A 146 -12.27 6.60 11.88
CA ARG A 146 -12.40 5.36 12.65
C ARG A 146 -11.25 5.19 13.62
N HIS A 147 -10.05 5.55 13.20
CA HIS A 147 -8.86 5.54 14.03
C HIS A 147 -8.06 6.82 13.85
N THR A 148 -7.59 7.39 14.96
CA THR A 148 -6.52 8.39 14.96
C THR A 148 -5.28 7.75 15.55
N PHE A 149 -4.21 7.67 14.77
CA PHE A 149 -2.96 7.08 15.20
C PHE A 149 -2.36 7.93 16.34
N PRO A 150 -2.08 7.33 17.52
CA PRO A 150 -1.52 8.05 18.65
C PRO A 150 -0.18 8.71 18.33
N ALA A 151 0.18 9.74 19.10
CA ALA A 151 1.50 10.34 18.99
C ALA A 151 2.62 9.31 19.29
N ASN A 152 3.72 9.41 18.54
CA ASN A 152 4.85 8.47 18.53
C ASN A 152 4.51 7.08 17.97
N THR A 153 3.58 6.99 17.02
CA THR A 153 3.37 5.76 16.25
C THR A 153 4.38 5.70 15.11
N VAL A 154 5.59 5.25 15.41
CA VAL A 154 6.71 5.18 14.46
C VAL A 154 6.97 3.73 14.07
N ILE A 155 6.80 3.43 12.79
CA ILE A 155 7.01 2.08 12.24
C ILE A 155 8.42 2.01 11.65
N PRO A 156 9.32 1.18 12.20
CA PRO A 156 10.69 1.09 11.69
C PRO A 156 10.73 0.48 10.28
N PRO A 157 11.86 0.60 9.54
CA PRO A 157 12.09 -0.17 8.32
C PRO A 157 11.86 -1.67 8.55
N GLY A 158 11.08 -2.32 7.69
CA GLY A 158 10.64 -3.72 7.84
C GLY A 158 9.62 -3.95 8.96
N GLY A 159 9.18 -2.89 9.64
CA GLY A 159 8.22 -2.98 10.74
C GLY A 159 6.80 -3.26 10.27
N VAL A 160 6.04 -3.92 11.14
CA VAL A 160 4.63 -4.28 10.91
C VAL A 160 3.75 -3.54 11.93
N TYR A 161 2.61 -3.06 11.47
CA TYR A 161 1.55 -2.51 12.32
C TYR A 161 0.25 -3.25 12.06
N VAL A 162 -0.39 -3.79 13.10
CA VAL A 162 -1.71 -4.40 13.01
C VAL A 162 -2.70 -3.53 13.76
N LEU A 163 -3.70 -3.00 13.05
CA LEU A 163 -4.81 -2.28 13.65
C LEU A 163 -6.00 -3.21 13.82
N PHE A 164 -6.34 -3.57 15.05
CA PHE A 164 -7.59 -4.28 15.35
C PHE A 164 -8.77 -3.32 15.50
N GLY A 165 -9.96 -3.82 15.19
CA GLY A 165 -11.20 -3.07 15.30
C GLY A 165 -11.55 -2.69 16.73
N GLY A 166 -11.12 -3.45 17.74
CA GLY A 166 -11.45 -3.20 19.14
C GLY A 166 -10.81 -4.22 20.09
N GLY A 167 -11.48 -4.48 21.21
CA GLY A 167 -11.08 -5.53 22.14
C GLY A 167 -9.78 -5.24 22.91
N SER A 168 -9.17 -6.30 23.42
CA SER A 168 -7.88 -6.26 24.14
C SER A 168 -6.90 -7.26 23.51
N PRO A 169 -6.32 -6.93 22.34
CA PRO A 169 -5.51 -7.87 21.57
C PRO A 169 -4.44 -8.57 22.42
N SER A 170 -4.41 -9.90 22.32
CA SER A 170 -3.66 -10.79 23.19
C SER A 170 -3.08 -11.92 22.33
N GLY A 171 -1.86 -11.67 21.82
CA GLY A 171 -1.15 -12.57 20.92
C GLY A 171 0.28 -12.10 20.67
N ASP A 172 1.11 -13.00 20.13
CA ASP A 172 2.52 -12.68 19.81
C ASP A 172 2.64 -11.81 18.55
N PHE A 173 1.71 -11.95 17.60
CA PHE A 173 1.59 -11.17 16.36
C PHE A 173 2.92 -10.90 15.63
N GLY A 174 3.84 -11.88 15.62
CA GLY A 174 5.17 -11.75 14.99
C GLY A 174 6.00 -10.55 15.45
N GLY A 175 5.73 -10.00 16.66
CA GLY A 175 6.39 -8.79 17.14
C GLY A 175 5.89 -7.48 16.52
N ALA A 176 4.77 -7.50 15.80
CA ALA A 176 4.13 -6.32 15.23
C ALA A 176 3.75 -5.28 16.29
N ILE A 177 3.73 -4.01 15.90
CA ILE A 177 3.16 -2.93 16.70
C ILE A 177 1.64 -3.04 16.62
N ILE A 178 0.97 -3.13 17.77
CA ILE A 178 -0.48 -3.35 17.83
C ILE A 178 -1.22 -2.05 18.13
N GLY A 179 -2.19 -1.74 17.29
CA GLY A 179 -3.16 -0.67 17.44
C GLY A 179 -4.56 -1.22 17.71
N VAL A 180 -5.38 -0.39 18.36
CA VAL A 180 -6.82 -0.63 18.50
C VAL A 180 -7.55 0.61 17.99
N SER A 181 -8.57 0.41 17.15
CA SER A 181 -9.39 1.49 16.61
C SER A 181 -9.88 2.40 17.73
N THR A 182 -9.74 3.73 17.56
CA THR A 182 -10.12 4.69 18.62
C THR A 182 -11.63 4.73 18.85
N THR A 183 -12.41 4.18 17.92
CA THR A 183 -13.87 4.11 17.97
C THR A 183 -14.40 2.74 18.38
N GLY A 184 -13.54 1.73 18.56
CA GLY A 184 -13.93 0.36 18.91
C GLY A 184 -14.65 -0.41 17.80
N ASN A 185 -14.53 0.05 16.55
CA ASN A 185 -14.71 -0.74 15.32
C ASN A 185 -14.10 0.02 14.13
N MET A 186 -13.89 -0.63 13.00
CA MET A 186 -13.42 0.01 11.76
C MET A 186 -14.52 0.22 10.72
N ASN A 187 -15.71 -0.35 10.94
CA ASN A 187 -16.86 -0.25 10.03
C ASN A 187 -16.54 -0.81 8.63
N LEU A 188 -15.73 -1.87 8.56
CA LEU A 188 -15.41 -2.52 7.31
C LEU A 188 -16.64 -3.29 6.80
N SER A 189 -16.83 -3.30 5.48
CA SER A 189 -18.00 -3.90 4.84
C SER A 189 -17.63 -5.10 3.98
N ASN A 190 -18.28 -6.24 4.23
CA ASN A 190 -18.15 -7.47 3.42
C ASN A 190 -18.68 -7.28 1.98
N ALA A 191 -19.47 -6.24 1.72
CA ALA A 191 -20.00 -5.92 0.39
C ALA A 191 -19.05 -5.07 -0.46
N GLY A 192 -17.90 -4.69 0.10
CA GLY A 192 -16.97 -3.71 -0.46
C GLY A 192 -16.90 -2.46 0.41
N ASP A 193 -15.73 -1.85 0.41
CA ASP A 193 -15.35 -0.64 1.15
C ASP A 193 -14.11 0.03 0.52
N VAL A 194 -13.80 1.25 0.95
CA VAL A 194 -12.56 1.97 0.66
C VAL A 194 -11.91 2.41 1.97
N ILE A 195 -10.80 1.76 2.30
CA ILE A 195 -9.96 2.17 3.43
C ILE A 195 -9.11 3.35 2.97
N THR A 196 -9.18 4.46 3.68
CA THR A 196 -8.37 5.67 3.41
C THR A 196 -7.60 6.09 4.65
N ILE A 197 -6.28 6.24 4.52
CA ILE A 197 -5.44 6.88 5.51
C ILE A 197 -5.07 8.28 5.03
N LYS A 198 -5.27 9.28 5.89
CA LYS A 198 -4.78 10.64 5.69
C LYS A 198 -3.64 10.96 6.64
N ASP A 199 -2.67 11.75 6.16
CA ASP A 199 -1.61 12.33 6.98
C ASP A 199 -2.16 13.37 7.98
N ASP A 200 -1.28 13.89 8.83
CA ASP A 200 -1.61 14.91 9.84
C ASP A 200 -2.01 16.28 9.24
N GLN A 201 -1.83 16.46 7.93
CA GLN A 201 -2.24 17.62 7.15
C GLN A 201 -3.55 17.39 6.37
N GLY A 202 -4.10 16.18 6.42
CA GLY A 202 -5.33 15.78 5.75
C GLY A 202 -5.17 15.35 4.29
N ASN A 203 -3.94 15.17 3.79
CA ASN A 203 -3.70 14.61 2.47
C ASN A 203 -3.87 13.09 2.51
N VAL A 204 -4.37 12.50 1.43
CA VAL A 204 -4.44 11.03 1.31
C VAL A 204 -3.03 10.46 1.26
N PHE A 205 -2.71 9.61 2.22
CA PHE A 205 -1.43 8.93 2.34
C PHE A 205 -1.48 7.55 1.70
N LEU A 206 -2.48 6.74 2.03
CA LEU A 206 -2.65 5.36 1.55
C LEU A 206 -4.14 5.06 1.37
N THR A 207 -4.47 4.25 0.36
CA THR A 207 -5.83 3.76 0.13
C THR A 207 -5.81 2.27 -0.19
N PHE A 208 -6.89 1.58 0.16
CA PHE A 208 -7.25 0.27 -0.36
C PHE A 208 -8.71 0.29 -0.78
N ASP A 209 -8.97 0.10 -2.06
CA ASP A 209 -10.30 0.07 -2.65
C ASP A 209 -10.64 -1.37 -3.05
N THR A 210 -11.62 -1.96 -2.36
CA THR A 210 -12.09 -3.32 -2.64
C THR A 210 -12.54 -3.53 -4.10
N ALA A 211 -13.05 -2.48 -4.76
CA ALA A 211 -13.50 -2.56 -6.15
C ALA A 211 -12.33 -2.62 -7.15
N THR A 212 -11.16 -2.12 -6.75
CA THR A 212 -9.97 -2.03 -7.60
C THR A 212 -8.88 -3.01 -7.16
N ASP A 213 -8.43 -2.92 -5.91
CA ASP A 213 -7.31 -3.68 -5.35
C ASP A 213 -7.69 -5.13 -5.02
N GLY A 214 -8.94 -5.37 -4.62
CA GLY A 214 -9.47 -6.69 -4.30
C GLY A 214 -10.52 -7.17 -5.31
N ALA A 215 -10.48 -6.66 -6.54
CA ALA A 215 -11.50 -6.94 -7.55
C ALA A 215 -11.72 -8.46 -7.77
N GLY A 216 -12.95 -8.91 -7.53
CA GLY A 216 -13.35 -10.32 -7.69
C GLY A 216 -13.09 -11.22 -6.48
N LEU A 217 -12.55 -10.69 -5.39
CA LEU A 217 -12.49 -11.36 -4.10
C LEU A 217 -13.83 -11.28 -3.38
N ASP A 218 -14.09 -12.26 -2.53
CA ASP A 218 -15.25 -12.29 -1.64
C ASP A 218 -14.81 -11.83 -0.24
N PHE A 219 -15.13 -10.59 0.12
CA PHE A 219 -14.79 -10.02 1.42
C PHE A 219 -15.67 -10.55 2.56
N GLY A 220 -16.68 -11.38 2.26
CA GLY A 220 -17.51 -12.11 3.23
C GLY A 220 -17.17 -13.60 3.33
N ALA A 221 -15.92 -13.98 3.00
CA ALA A 221 -15.50 -15.37 2.90
C ALA A 221 -15.01 -15.99 4.24
N ASP A 222 -15.38 -15.39 5.39
CA ASP A 222 -14.92 -15.80 6.73
C ASP A 222 -13.38 -15.95 6.82
N GLN A 223 -12.63 -15.05 6.17
CA GLN A 223 -11.17 -15.06 6.10
C GLN A 223 -10.64 -13.71 5.63
N SER A 224 -9.35 -13.46 5.82
CA SER A 224 -8.73 -12.23 5.32
C SER A 224 -8.45 -12.29 3.82
N VAL A 225 -8.30 -11.10 3.24
CA VAL A 225 -7.59 -10.90 1.98
C VAL A 225 -6.15 -10.53 2.28
N THR A 226 -5.19 -11.13 1.57
CA THR A 226 -3.75 -10.94 1.81
C THR A 226 -2.99 -10.80 0.50
N ARG A 227 -1.87 -10.09 0.50
CA ARG A 227 -0.93 -10.08 -0.63
C ARG A 227 -0.25 -11.44 -0.74
N SER A 228 -0.20 -11.98 -1.95
CA SER A 228 0.48 -13.26 -2.21
C SER A 228 1.35 -13.18 -3.47
N PRO A 229 2.69 -13.22 -3.34
CA PRO A 229 3.46 -13.28 -2.09
C PRO A 229 3.28 -12.01 -1.22
N ASP A 230 3.52 -12.13 0.09
CA ASP A 230 3.52 -10.98 1.02
C ASP A 230 4.35 -9.81 0.48
N ILE A 231 3.94 -8.57 0.78
CA ILE A 231 4.58 -7.30 0.38
C ILE A 231 4.47 -6.99 -1.12
N GLU A 232 4.76 -7.95 -1.99
CA GLU A 232 4.95 -7.72 -3.43
C GLU A 232 3.75 -8.11 -4.30
N GLY A 233 2.98 -9.10 -3.87
CA GLY A 233 1.91 -9.71 -4.66
C GLY A 233 0.61 -8.92 -4.68
N ASP A 234 -0.28 -9.33 -5.60
CA ASP A 234 -1.67 -8.91 -5.62
C ASP A 234 -2.45 -9.53 -4.46
N PHE A 235 -3.63 -8.97 -4.14
CA PHE A 235 -4.50 -9.53 -3.12
C PHE A 235 -5.17 -10.83 -3.58
N THR A 236 -5.23 -11.79 -2.66
CA THR A 236 -5.98 -13.04 -2.80
C THR A 236 -6.66 -13.38 -1.47
N LEU A 237 -7.55 -14.38 -1.46
CA LEU A 237 -8.09 -14.93 -0.21
C LEU A 237 -6.97 -15.64 0.56
N HIS A 238 -6.88 -15.47 1.87
CA HIS A 238 -5.79 -16.03 2.67
C HIS A 238 -5.65 -17.54 2.51
N THR A 239 -6.75 -18.29 2.44
CA THR A 239 -6.72 -19.75 2.22
C THR A 239 -6.20 -20.16 0.84
N THR A 240 -6.16 -19.22 -0.13
CA THR A 240 -5.50 -19.42 -1.43
C THR A 240 -3.98 -19.30 -1.31
N ALA A 241 -3.50 -18.34 -0.50
CA ALA A 241 -2.07 -18.18 -0.21
C ALA A 241 -1.55 -19.29 0.72
N ASN A 242 -2.31 -19.62 1.77
CA ASN A 242 -2.03 -20.69 2.72
C ASN A 242 -3.33 -21.40 3.14
N SER A 243 -3.55 -22.60 2.59
CA SER A 243 -4.74 -23.42 2.87
C SER A 243 -4.91 -23.87 4.33
N ALA A 244 -3.92 -23.65 5.21
CA ALA A 244 -4.01 -24.00 6.63
C ALA A 244 -4.48 -22.86 7.53
N LEU A 245 -4.49 -21.62 7.05
CA LEU A 245 -4.77 -20.42 7.85
C LEU A 245 -5.85 -19.56 7.21
N LEU A 246 -6.74 -19.00 8.04
CA LEU A 246 -7.80 -18.06 7.61
C LEU A 246 -7.31 -16.60 7.60
N PHE A 247 -6.25 -16.33 8.34
CA PHE A 247 -5.59 -15.03 8.46
C PHE A 247 -4.26 -15.20 9.20
N SER A 248 -3.37 -14.21 9.17
CA SER A 248 -2.04 -14.27 9.79
C SER A 248 -1.57 -12.94 10.41
N PRO A 249 -2.36 -12.24 11.25
CA PRO A 249 -2.02 -10.90 11.73
C PRO A 249 -0.65 -10.85 12.41
N GLY A 250 0.21 -9.98 11.90
CA GLY A 250 1.57 -9.74 12.37
C GLY A 250 2.62 -10.70 11.80
N THR A 251 2.23 -11.64 10.94
CA THR A 251 3.12 -12.63 10.33
C THR A 251 2.88 -12.76 8.83
N ARG A 252 3.87 -13.26 8.10
CA ARG A 252 3.70 -13.64 6.70
C ARG A 252 2.64 -14.73 6.57
N THR A 253 2.13 -14.91 5.35
CA THR A 253 1.13 -15.95 5.03
C THR A 253 1.53 -17.37 5.43
N ASP A 254 2.82 -17.68 5.59
CA ASP A 254 3.34 -18.97 6.06
C ASP A 254 3.57 -19.06 7.58
N GLY A 255 3.25 -17.99 8.32
CA GLY A 255 3.42 -17.86 9.77
C GLY A 255 4.81 -17.42 10.22
N SER A 256 5.73 -17.12 9.29
CA SER A 256 7.05 -16.55 9.63
C SER A 256 6.97 -15.04 9.90
N GLU A 257 7.96 -14.50 10.60
CA GLU A 257 8.10 -13.04 10.79
C GLU A 257 8.41 -12.34 9.46
N PHE A 258 8.04 -11.06 9.35
CA PHE A 258 8.31 -10.23 8.17
C PHE A 258 9.80 -9.95 7.94
#